data_AF-A0A9X7F8S7-F1
#
_entry.id   AF-A0A9X7F8S7-F1
#
_cell.length_a   1.000
_cell.length_b   1.000
_cell.length_c   1.000
_cell.angle_alpha   90.00
_cell.angle_beta   90.00
_cell.angle_gamma   90.00
#
_symmetry.space_group_name_H-M   'P 1'
#
loop_
_entity.id
_entity.type
_entity.pdbx_description
1 polymer ?
#
loop_
_entity_poly.entity_id
_entity_poly.type
_entity_poly.pdbx_seq_one_letter_code
_entity_poly.pdbx_strand_id
1 'polypeptide(L)'
;MKMKWLALVTAAALSLTACGDKNKQASDEPVKAVAGNTAEAPKDAEKPAEEAKPEVKPVVSSGNFLADATALQAAEDALKALPQFGGKPLNIFQNIHFYGGKRPRITVEIQDPNKPENIDHYEFEDGKWSEPQPVRISGNGNMKDNVFPLDEIKFADIAKIAQAYGEKAKEVEAKETDLPHVYYSLFVSTGKKEWITGFLKTDRAEYEFEFNNDGTLKSFKKR
;
A
#
# COMPACT_ATOMS: atom_id res chain seq x y z
N MET A 1 -2.76 -27.27 -52.73
CA MET A 1 -1.88 -27.91 -53.74
C MET A 1 -0.44 -27.88 -53.24
N LYS A 2 0.31 -28.94 -53.52
CA LYS A 2 1.69 -29.18 -53.08
C LYS A 2 2.68 -28.33 -53.87
N MET A 3 3.75 -27.84 -53.24
CA MET A 3 5.11 -28.01 -53.77
C MET A 3 6.15 -27.94 -52.65
N LYS A 4 6.94 -29.02 -52.52
CA LYS A 4 8.21 -29.12 -51.77
C LYS A 4 9.32 -28.43 -52.60
N TRP A 5 10.47 -28.03 -52.04
CA TRP A 5 11.76 -28.78 -51.96
C TRP A 5 12.73 -27.96 -51.07
N LEU A 6 13.29 -28.52 -49.98
CA LEU A 6 14.70 -28.98 -49.77
C LEU A 6 15.81 -27.98 -50.20
N ALA A 7 16.83 -27.65 -49.40
CA ALA A 7 17.73 -28.58 -48.71
C ALA A 7 18.45 -28.02 -47.44
N LEU A 8 18.84 -28.99 -46.60
CA LEU A 8 19.77 -28.98 -45.46
C LEU A 8 21.25 -28.81 -45.87
N VAL A 9 22.08 -28.23 -44.99
CA VAL A 9 23.35 -28.85 -44.51
C VAL A 9 23.63 -28.46 -43.03
N THR A 10 23.78 -29.49 -42.20
CA THR A 10 24.31 -29.63 -40.81
C THR A 10 25.82 -29.31 -40.71
N ALA A 11 26.49 -29.09 -39.57
CA ALA A 11 26.57 -29.83 -38.30
C ALA A 11 27.36 -28.98 -37.25
N ALA A 12 26.99 -28.97 -35.96
CA ALA A 12 27.55 -29.74 -34.81
C ALA A 12 28.96 -29.27 -34.36
N ALA A 13 29.36 -29.20 -33.08
CA ALA A 13 29.02 -29.94 -31.84
C ALA A 13 29.40 -29.05 -30.61
N LEU A 14 28.59 -28.94 -29.55
CA LEU A 14 28.46 -29.80 -28.35
C LEU A 14 29.74 -30.02 -27.53
N SER A 15 29.71 -29.58 -26.26
CA SER A 15 30.04 -30.43 -25.11
C SER A 15 29.47 -29.87 -23.79
N LEU A 16 28.59 -30.67 -23.19
CA LEU A 16 28.15 -30.65 -21.79
C LEU A 16 28.57 -31.99 -21.17
N THR A 17 28.74 -32.01 -19.83
CA THR A 17 28.83 -33.13 -18.83
C THR A 17 30.14 -33.10 -18.02
N ALA A 18 30.22 -33.46 -16.73
CA ALA A 18 29.27 -33.96 -15.71
C ALA A 18 29.92 -33.87 -14.29
N CYS A 19 29.12 -34.16 -13.26
CA CYS A 19 29.43 -34.22 -11.80
C CYS A 19 30.30 -35.42 -11.37
N GLY A 20 30.89 -35.37 -10.16
CA GLY A 20 31.12 -36.58 -9.33
C GLY A 20 32.35 -36.62 -8.40
N ASP A 21 32.10 -36.62 -7.09
CA ASP A 21 32.99 -36.83 -5.93
C ASP A 21 33.73 -38.19 -5.86
N LYS A 22 34.92 -38.22 -5.18
CA LYS A 22 35.32 -39.19 -4.11
C LYS A 22 36.82 -39.12 -3.70
N ASN A 23 37.05 -38.68 -2.46
CA ASN A 23 37.75 -39.32 -1.31
C ASN A 23 39.17 -39.96 -1.42
N LYS A 24 40.07 -39.54 -0.49
CA LYS A 24 41.13 -40.26 0.30
C LYS A 24 42.38 -39.37 0.51
N GLN A 25 43.20 -39.42 1.55
CA GLN A 25 43.14 -39.71 3.00
C GLN A 25 44.59 -39.50 3.53
N ALA A 26 44.72 -38.78 4.66
CA ALA A 26 45.70 -38.82 5.78
C ALA A 26 47.23 -38.92 5.59
N SER A 27 47.94 -38.11 6.42
CA SER A 27 48.99 -38.46 7.43
C SER A 27 49.71 -37.15 7.84
N ASP A 28 50.06 -36.77 9.08
CA ASP A 28 50.42 -37.47 10.32
C ASP A 28 50.22 -36.56 11.57
N GLU A 29 49.94 -37.19 12.72
CA GLU A 29 50.14 -36.70 14.11
C GLU A 29 51.53 -37.18 14.63
N PRO A 30 52.03 -36.94 15.88
CA PRO A 30 51.41 -36.42 17.13
C PRO A 30 52.28 -35.29 17.77
N VAL A 31 52.06 -34.73 18.97
CA VAL A 31 52.56 -35.22 20.29
C VAL A 31 51.91 -34.44 21.47
N LYS A 32 51.34 -35.22 22.40
CA LYS A 32 51.16 -35.08 23.88
C LYS A 32 50.68 -33.78 24.56
N ALA A 33 49.72 -34.03 25.45
CA ALA A 33 49.20 -33.21 26.54
C ALA A 33 50.22 -32.80 27.62
N VAL A 34 49.98 -31.65 28.25
CA VAL A 34 50.17 -31.41 29.69
C VAL A 34 49.09 -30.42 30.18
N ALA A 35 48.44 -30.78 31.28
CA ALA A 35 47.49 -29.95 32.02
C ALA A 35 48.23 -28.95 32.93
N GLY A 36 47.66 -27.75 33.13
CA GLY A 36 48.11 -26.88 34.21
C GLY A 36 47.65 -25.43 34.13
N ASN A 37 46.76 -25.10 35.07
CA ASN A 37 46.73 -23.86 35.85
C ASN A 37 45.71 -22.75 35.53
N THR A 38 45.11 -22.34 36.63
CA THR A 38 44.03 -21.38 36.90
C THR A 38 44.48 -19.92 36.81
N ALA A 39 43.47 -19.05 36.63
CA ALA A 39 43.38 -17.62 36.93
C ALA A 39 43.77 -16.63 35.82
N GLU A 40 42.77 -15.97 35.22
CA GLU A 40 42.44 -14.55 35.44
C GLU A 40 41.33 -14.10 34.47
N ALA A 41 40.26 -13.52 35.01
CA ALA A 41 39.38 -12.57 34.30
C ALA A 41 39.99 -11.15 34.45
N PRO A 42 39.50 -10.06 33.83
CA PRO A 42 38.34 -9.89 32.94
C PRO A 42 38.64 -8.98 31.71
N LYS A 43 37.66 -8.78 30.81
CA LYS A 43 37.20 -7.46 30.31
C LYS A 43 36.25 -7.56 29.12
N ASP A 44 35.07 -7.00 29.34
CA ASP A 44 34.27 -6.13 28.45
C ASP A 44 34.42 -6.30 26.93
N ALA A 45 33.37 -6.84 26.32
CA ALA A 45 33.01 -6.56 24.94
C ALA A 45 31.57 -6.03 24.92
N GLU A 46 31.48 -4.70 24.94
CA GLU A 46 30.26 -3.94 24.75
C GLU A 46 29.70 -4.21 23.34
N LYS A 47 28.53 -4.81 23.28
CA LYS A 47 27.75 -5.01 22.04
C LYS A 47 27.15 -3.65 21.66
N PRO A 48 27.31 -3.16 20.42
CA PRO A 48 26.68 -1.91 20.01
C PRO A 48 25.16 -2.02 20.09
N ALA A 49 24.54 -1.04 20.75
CA ALA A 49 23.11 -0.86 20.79
C ALA A 49 22.60 -0.57 19.38
N GLU A 50 21.78 -1.47 18.87
CA GLU A 50 20.97 -1.28 17.68
C GLU A 50 19.93 -0.19 18.00
N GLU A 51 20.03 0.95 17.31
CA GLU A 51 19.10 2.06 17.44
C GLU A 51 17.67 1.58 17.18
N ALA A 52 16.84 1.63 18.22
CA ALA A 52 15.43 1.29 18.13
C ALA A 52 14.72 2.28 17.18
N LYS A 53 14.44 1.80 15.96
CA LYS A 53 13.48 2.44 15.04
C LYS A 53 12.17 2.65 15.81
N PRO A 54 11.55 3.84 15.77
CA PRO A 54 10.31 4.08 16.49
C PRO A 54 9.23 3.15 15.94
N GLU A 55 8.81 2.20 16.77
CA GLU A 55 7.75 1.25 16.44
C GLU A 55 6.42 2.01 16.50
N VAL A 56 5.88 2.34 15.32
CA VAL A 56 4.56 2.96 15.20
C VAL A 56 3.54 1.94 15.68
N LYS A 57 2.89 2.21 16.81
CA LYS A 57 1.88 1.32 17.38
C LYS A 57 0.72 1.15 16.38
N PRO A 58 0.22 -0.08 16.18
CA PRO A 58 -0.89 -0.33 15.27
C PRO A 58 -2.16 0.42 15.73
N VAL A 59 -2.79 1.12 14.78
CA VAL A 59 -4.04 1.86 15.01
C VAL A 59 -5.22 0.94 14.68
N VAL A 60 -5.94 0.47 15.69
CA VAL A 60 -7.09 -0.44 15.48
C VAL A 60 -8.40 0.30 15.73
N SER A 61 -9.30 0.35 14.74
CA SER A 61 -10.65 0.88 14.94
C SER A 61 -11.55 -0.19 15.54
N SER A 62 -12.32 0.16 16.57
CA SER A 62 -13.21 -0.77 17.29
C SER A 62 -14.64 -0.83 16.71
N GLY A 63 -14.85 -0.45 15.46
CA GLY A 63 -16.18 -0.34 14.85
C GLY A 63 -16.17 -0.07 13.35
N ASN A 64 -17.13 0.72 12.86
CA ASN A 64 -17.15 1.16 11.46
C ASN A 64 -15.98 2.14 11.23
N PHE A 65 -14.90 1.62 10.63
CA PHE A 65 -13.68 2.38 10.34
C PHE A 65 -13.94 3.72 9.62
N LEU A 66 -14.88 3.74 8.67
CA LEU A 66 -15.17 4.96 7.91
C LEU A 66 -15.94 6.00 8.72
N ALA A 67 -16.55 5.62 9.85
CA ALA A 67 -17.19 6.54 10.79
C ALA A 67 -16.25 6.99 11.93
N ASP A 68 -15.03 6.46 11.99
CA ASP A 68 -14.06 6.71 13.06
C ASP A 68 -13.04 7.77 12.64
N ALA A 69 -13.39 9.04 12.85
CA ALA A 69 -12.54 10.18 12.49
C ALA A 69 -11.14 10.10 13.13
N THR A 70 -11.03 9.55 14.34
CA THR A 70 -9.75 9.42 15.05
C THR A 70 -8.88 8.34 14.41
N ALA A 71 -9.43 7.17 14.10
CA ALA A 71 -8.69 6.13 13.39
C ALA A 71 -8.25 6.58 11.99
N LEU A 72 -9.12 7.30 11.28
CA LEU A 72 -8.81 7.86 9.96
C LEU A 72 -7.69 8.90 10.03
N GLN A 73 -7.73 9.82 11.00
CA GLN A 73 -6.66 10.79 11.22
C GLN A 73 -5.34 10.09 11.54
N ALA A 74 -5.38 9.10 12.43
CA ALA A 74 -4.19 8.35 12.81
C ALA A 74 -3.60 7.56 11.63
N ALA A 75 -4.43 7.06 10.71
CA ALA A 75 -3.96 6.45 9.46
C ALA A 75 -3.28 7.47 8.54
N GLU A 76 -3.82 8.69 8.42
CA GLU A 76 -3.20 9.79 7.65
C GLU A 76 -1.85 10.21 8.26
N ASP A 77 -1.80 10.39 9.57
CA ASP A 77 -0.58 10.77 10.30
C ASP A 77 0.50 9.69 10.13
N ALA A 78 0.12 8.42 10.25
CA ALA A 78 1.02 7.29 10.03
C ALA A 78 1.54 7.22 8.59
N LEU A 79 0.72 7.57 7.58
CA LEU A 79 1.15 7.64 6.18
C LEU A 79 2.19 8.73 5.99
N LYS A 80 1.90 9.94 6.48
CA LYS A 80 2.79 11.11 6.38
C LYS A 80 4.11 10.90 7.13
N ALA A 81 4.10 10.08 8.18
CA ALA A 81 5.28 9.74 8.98
C ALA A 81 6.16 8.62 8.39
N LEU A 82 5.77 8.02 7.25
CA LEU A 82 6.58 6.96 6.64
C LEU A 82 7.99 7.46 6.29
N PRO A 83 9.07 6.76 6.71
CA PRO A 83 10.45 7.26 6.59
C PRO A 83 10.88 7.66 5.18
N GLN A 84 10.43 6.92 4.16
CA GLN A 84 10.78 7.18 2.76
C GLN A 84 10.28 8.54 2.23
N PHE A 85 9.26 9.11 2.88
CA PHE A 85 8.76 10.44 2.52
C PHE A 85 9.55 11.56 3.16
N GLY A 86 10.28 11.30 4.26
CA GLY A 86 11.13 12.29 4.92
C GLY A 86 10.40 13.57 5.32
N GLY A 87 9.10 13.49 5.62
CA GLY A 87 8.26 14.64 5.96
C GLY A 87 7.91 15.58 4.79
N LYS A 88 8.18 15.17 3.54
CA LYS A 88 7.83 15.97 2.36
C LYS A 88 6.32 15.93 2.09
N PRO A 89 5.76 16.98 1.44
CA PRO A 89 4.39 16.95 0.94
C PRO A 89 4.17 15.76 0.01
N LEU A 90 3.00 15.12 0.11
CA LEU A 90 2.64 13.96 -0.69
C LEU A 90 1.68 14.33 -1.80
N ASN A 91 1.89 13.71 -2.97
CA ASN A 91 1.00 13.81 -4.11
C ASN A 91 0.39 12.43 -4.39
N ILE A 92 -0.93 12.37 -4.44
CA ILE A 92 -1.69 11.15 -4.75
C ILE A 92 -1.81 11.01 -6.26
N PHE A 93 -1.52 9.83 -6.78
CA PHE A 93 -1.73 9.48 -8.18
C PHE A 93 -3.19 9.11 -8.41
N GLN A 94 -3.91 10.03 -9.04
CA GLN A 94 -5.30 9.94 -9.50
C GLN A 94 -6.36 9.65 -8.44
N ASN A 95 -6.22 8.64 -7.58
CA ASN A 95 -7.25 8.21 -6.64
C ASN A 95 -6.71 7.77 -5.29
N ILE A 96 -7.57 7.86 -4.28
CA ILE A 96 -7.38 7.21 -2.98
C ILE A 96 -8.70 6.58 -2.54
N HIS A 97 -8.65 5.31 -2.12
CA HIS A 97 -9.83 4.52 -1.79
C HIS A 97 -9.88 4.14 -0.31
N PHE A 98 -11.06 4.24 0.29
CA PHE A 98 -11.32 3.91 1.69
C PHE A 98 -12.45 2.88 1.77
N TYR A 99 -12.13 1.71 2.27
CA TYR A 99 -13.06 0.59 2.39
C TYR A 99 -13.52 0.45 3.85
N GLY A 100 -14.83 0.35 4.03
CA GLY A 100 -15.45 0.02 5.31
C GLY A 100 -15.83 -1.47 5.40
N GLY A 101 -16.75 -1.76 6.31
CA GLY A 101 -17.31 -3.11 6.46
C GLY A 101 -16.33 -4.13 7.04
N LYS A 102 -16.38 -5.38 6.53
CA LYS A 102 -15.69 -6.53 7.13
C LYS A 102 -14.17 -6.53 7.00
N ARG A 103 -13.64 -5.81 6.01
CA ARG A 103 -12.19 -5.72 5.73
C ARG A 103 -11.81 -4.25 5.50
N PRO A 104 -11.77 -3.45 6.58
CA PRO A 104 -11.46 -2.04 6.50
C PRO A 104 -10.02 -1.84 6.06
N ARG A 105 -9.81 -1.00 5.04
CA ARG A 105 -8.48 -0.69 4.52
C ARG A 105 -8.48 0.63 3.73
N ILE A 106 -7.31 1.20 3.54
CA ILE A 106 -7.08 2.32 2.63
C ILE A 106 -6.11 1.85 1.55
N THR A 107 -6.38 2.15 0.29
CA THR A 107 -5.41 1.91 -0.79
C THR A 107 -5.13 3.21 -1.52
N VAL A 108 -3.86 3.50 -1.73
CA VAL A 108 -3.41 4.76 -2.33
C VAL A 108 -2.18 4.54 -3.18
N GLU A 109 -2.11 5.24 -4.30
CA GLU A 109 -0.90 5.33 -5.12
C GLU A 109 -0.30 6.72 -4.94
N ILE A 110 0.99 6.79 -4.62
CA ILE A 110 1.66 8.04 -4.24
C ILE A 110 2.86 8.23 -5.14
N GLN A 111 3.03 9.46 -5.63
CA GLN A 111 4.23 9.87 -6.33
C GLN A 111 5.41 9.93 -5.37
N ASP A 112 6.51 9.24 -5.67
CA ASP A 112 7.72 9.29 -4.84
C ASP A 112 8.24 10.75 -4.80
N PRO A 113 8.26 11.40 -3.62
CA PRO A 113 8.68 12.80 -3.49
C PRO A 113 10.20 13.00 -3.71
N ASN A 114 10.96 11.92 -3.86
CA ASN A 114 12.39 11.92 -4.23
C ASN A 114 12.62 11.59 -5.71
N LYS A 115 11.66 10.91 -6.37
CA LYS A 115 11.71 10.51 -7.78
C LYS A 115 10.33 10.69 -8.41
N PRO A 116 9.95 11.92 -8.80
CA PRO A 116 8.59 12.24 -9.24
C PRO A 116 8.06 11.45 -10.44
N GLU A 117 8.93 10.75 -11.18
CA GLU A 117 8.58 9.82 -12.24
C GLU A 117 8.02 8.47 -11.76
N ASN A 118 8.22 8.14 -10.49
CA ASN A 118 7.80 6.87 -9.89
C ASN A 118 6.51 7.03 -9.09
N ILE A 119 5.67 5.99 -9.17
CA ILE A 119 4.49 5.82 -8.35
C ILE A 119 4.64 4.52 -7.58
N ASP A 120 4.34 4.57 -6.28
CA ASP A 120 4.30 3.41 -5.41
C ASP A 120 2.89 3.25 -4.84
N HIS A 121 2.43 2.00 -4.77
CA HIS A 121 1.19 1.62 -4.11
C HIS A 121 1.43 1.36 -2.62
N TYR A 122 0.47 1.79 -1.82
CA TYR A 122 0.41 1.61 -0.37
C TYR A 122 -0.97 1.11 0.04
N GLU A 123 -1.00 0.13 0.94
CA GLU A 123 -2.21 -0.37 1.57
C GLU A 123 -2.11 -0.20 3.09
N PHE A 124 -3.13 0.41 3.69
CA PHE A 124 -3.33 0.45 5.14
C PHE A 124 -4.32 -0.64 5.53
N GLU A 125 -3.86 -1.60 6.31
CA GLU A 125 -4.69 -2.68 6.86
C GLU A 125 -4.14 -3.11 8.21
N ASP A 126 -5.02 -3.56 9.12
CA ASP A 126 -4.63 -3.99 10.48
C ASP A 126 -3.80 -2.95 11.24
N GLY A 127 -4.09 -1.66 11.01
CA GLY A 127 -3.49 -0.54 11.72
C GLY A 127 -2.09 -0.13 11.26
N LYS A 128 -1.62 -0.62 10.12
CA LYS A 128 -0.29 -0.33 9.56
C LYS A 128 -0.34 -0.12 8.05
N TRP A 129 0.57 0.71 7.55
CA TRP A 129 0.84 0.83 6.12
C TRP A 129 1.80 -0.25 5.63
N SER A 130 1.61 -0.70 4.40
CA SER A 130 2.54 -1.57 3.69
C SER A 130 3.84 -0.85 3.36
N GLU A 131 4.88 -1.64 3.06
CA GLU A 131 6.06 -1.16 2.35
C GLU A 131 5.67 -0.69 0.92
N PRO A 132 6.41 0.26 0.31
CA PRO A 132 6.15 0.73 -1.04
C PRO A 132 6.16 -0.40 -2.06
N GLN A 133 5.13 -0.47 -2.90
CA GLN A 133 5.05 -1.41 -4.02
C GLN A 133 5.11 -0.65 -5.36
N PRO A 134 6.20 -0.76 -6.14
CA PRO A 134 6.34 -0.03 -7.39
C PRO A 134 5.22 -0.31 -8.39
N VAL A 135 4.62 0.76 -8.92
CA VAL A 135 3.58 0.70 -9.94
C VAL A 135 4.17 1.00 -11.32
N ARG A 136 3.93 0.11 -12.28
CA ARG A 136 4.32 0.35 -13.67
C ARG A 136 3.33 1.29 -14.34
N ILE A 137 3.74 2.54 -14.53
CA ILE A 137 2.97 3.53 -15.28
C ILE A 137 3.12 3.30 -16.78
N SER A 138 2.03 3.51 -17.52
CA SER A 138 1.98 3.46 -18.98
C SER A 138 1.30 4.70 -19.53
N GLY A 139 1.53 4.98 -20.82
CA GLY A 139 1.04 6.20 -21.49
C GLY A 139 2.11 7.29 -21.58
N ASN A 140 1.82 8.31 -22.39
CA ASN A 140 2.75 9.40 -22.70
C ASN A 140 2.34 10.73 -22.05
N GLY A 141 1.45 10.67 -21.06
CA GLY A 141 0.97 11.85 -20.33
C GLY A 141 2.02 12.42 -19.39
N ASN A 142 1.87 13.67 -19.00
CA ASN A 142 2.73 14.31 -18.01
C ASN A 142 2.27 13.92 -16.59
N MET A 143 3.19 13.42 -15.77
CA MET A 143 2.90 12.98 -14.40
C MET A 143 2.23 14.08 -13.55
N LYS A 144 2.62 15.34 -13.75
CA LYS A 144 2.07 16.47 -12.98
C LYS A 144 0.56 16.66 -13.15
N ASP A 145 0.02 16.24 -14.28
CA ASP A 145 -1.41 16.37 -14.59
C ASP A 145 -2.22 15.18 -14.03
N ASN A 146 -1.54 14.15 -13.51
CA ASN A 146 -2.12 12.90 -13.03
C ASN A 146 -2.07 12.79 -11.50
N VAL A 147 -1.60 13.82 -10.81
CA VAL A 147 -1.46 13.82 -9.36
C VAL A 147 -2.17 15.02 -8.73
N PHE A 148 -2.52 14.90 -7.45
CA PHE A 148 -3.01 16.01 -6.63
C PHE A 148 -2.40 15.98 -5.23
N PRO A 149 -2.20 17.14 -4.57
CA PRO A 149 -1.69 17.19 -3.21
C PRO A 149 -2.62 16.48 -2.22
N LEU A 150 -2.06 15.62 -1.36
CA LEU A 150 -2.82 14.95 -0.29
C LEU A 150 -3.52 15.96 0.63
N ASP A 151 -2.91 17.11 0.89
CA ASP A 151 -3.44 18.15 1.79
C ASP A 151 -4.72 18.84 1.26
N GLU A 152 -5.17 18.53 0.04
CA GLU A 152 -6.48 18.97 -0.46
C GLU A 152 -7.66 18.28 0.25
N ILE A 153 -7.41 17.13 0.88
CA ILE A 153 -8.39 16.34 1.62
C ILE A 153 -7.85 15.95 2.99
N LYS A 154 -8.74 15.56 3.91
CA LYS A 154 -8.38 14.98 5.20
C LYS A 154 -9.09 13.66 5.38
N PHE A 155 -8.40 12.64 5.86
CA PHE A 155 -9.01 11.32 6.02
C PHE A 155 -10.14 11.37 7.05
N ALA A 156 -9.98 12.17 8.12
CA ALA A 156 -10.99 12.35 9.14
C ALA A 156 -12.34 12.90 8.60
N ASP A 157 -12.33 13.62 7.47
CA ASP A 157 -13.57 14.15 6.87
C ASP A 157 -14.46 13.04 6.29
N ILE A 158 -13.93 11.84 6.07
CA ILE A 158 -14.73 10.67 5.64
C ILE A 158 -15.76 10.27 6.70
N ALA A 159 -15.50 10.52 7.99
CA ALA A 159 -16.49 10.28 9.03
C ALA A 159 -17.77 11.11 8.82
N LYS A 160 -17.66 12.32 8.27
CA LYS A 160 -18.83 13.15 7.89
C LYS A 160 -19.57 12.55 6.70
N ILE A 161 -18.84 12.02 5.72
CA ILE A 161 -19.42 11.32 4.56
C ILE A 161 -20.19 10.08 5.04
N ALA A 162 -19.58 9.27 5.90
CA ALA A 162 -20.20 8.07 6.48
C ALA A 162 -21.45 8.42 7.31
N GLN A 163 -21.39 9.50 8.11
CA GLN A 163 -22.54 10.00 8.85
C GLN A 163 -23.69 10.40 7.91
N ALA A 164 -23.42 11.26 6.92
CA ALA A 164 -24.43 11.73 5.97
C ALA A 164 -25.03 10.57 5.16
N TYR A 165 -24.21 9.60 4.76
CA TYR A 165 -24.67 8.38 4.11
C TYR A 165 -25.64 7.60 5.00
N GLY A 166 -25.27 7.36 6.27
CA GLY A 166 -26.11 6.62 7.20
C GLY A 166 -27.40 7.33 7.57
N GLU A 167 -27.39 8.66 7.69
CA GLU A 167 -28.59 9.47 7.89
C GLU A 167 -29.55 9.35 6.70
N LYS A 168 -29.05 9.50 5.47
CA LYS A 168 -29.85 9.35 4.26
C LYS A 168 -30.32 7.93 3.99
N ALA A 169 -29.52 6.93 4.35
CA ALA A 169 -29.91 5.52 4.30
C ALA A 169 -31.13 5.25 5.18
N LYS A 170 -31.17 5.79 6.40
CA LYS A 170 -32.33 5.68 7.28
C LYS A 170 -33.54 6.45 6.76
N GLU A 171 -33.34 7.66 6.24
CA GLU A 171 -34.41 8.50 5.68
C GLU A 171 -35.17 7.82 4.54
N VAL A 172 -34.47 7.04 3.71
CA VAL A 172 -35.07 6.32 2.57
C VAL A 172 -35.31 4.84 2.83
N GLU A 173 -35.18 4.39 4.09
CA GLU A 173 -35.38 3.00 4.51
C GLU A 173 -34.53 1.99 3.72
N ALA A 174 -33.28 2.35 3.42
CA ALA A 174 -32.34 1.45 2.77
C ALA A 174 -31.93 0.28 3.68
N LYS A 175 -31.67 -0.88 3.07
CA LYS A 175 -31.25 -2.10 3.80
C LYS A 175 -29.85 -1.96 4.38
N GLU A 176 -28.94 -1.39 3.60
CA GLU A 176 -27.57 -1.10 4.02
C GLU A 176 -27.49 0.36 4.48
N THR A 177 -27.02 0.56 5.71
CA THR A 177 -26.92 1.89 6.33
C THR A 177 -25.48 2.34 6.56
N ASP A 178 -24.53 1.41 6.51
CA ASP A 178 -23.11 1.73 6.58
C ASP A 178 -22.56 2.01 5.18
N LEU A 179 -21.72 3.03 5.06
CA LEU A 179 -20.97 3.34 3.85
C LEU A 179 -19.93 2.22 3.60
N PRO A 180 -20.01 1.46 2.49
CA PRO A 180 -19.08 0.36 2.26
C PRO A 180 -17.75 0.81 1.66
N HIS A 181 -17.77 1.88 0.86
CA HIS A 181 -16.63 2.36 0.10
C HIS A 181 -16.84 3.81 -0.31
N VAL A 182 -15.77 4.60 -0.20
CA VAL A 182 -15.67 5.96 -0.74
C VAL A 182 -14.27 6.16 -1.30
N TYR A 183 -14.14 6.97 -2.35
CA TYR A 183 -12.84 7.33 -2.89
C TYR A 183 -12.84 8.78 -3.37
N TYR A 184 -11.69 9.43 -3.28
CA TYR A 184 -11.46 10.74 -3.90
C TYR A 184 -10.76 10.49 -5.24
N SER A 185 -11.25 11.13 -6.31
CA SER A 185 -10.79 10.86 -7.66
C SER A 185 -10.49 12.14 -8.43
N LEU A 186 -9.36 12.15 -9.14
CA LEU A 186 -9.00 13.14 -10.16
C LEU A 186 -9.38 12.61 -11.54
N PHE A 187 -10.33 13.28 -12.19
CA PHE A 187 -10.65 13.06 -13.59
C PHE A 187 -9.67 13.81 -14.48
N VAL A 188 -8.56 13.16 -14.84
CA VAL A 188 -7.43 13.74 -15.60
C VAL A 188 -7.87 14.52 -16.84
N SER A 189 -8.89 14.07 -17.57
CA SER A 189 -9.39 14.75 -18.77
C SER A 189 -10.01 16.13 -18.52
N THR A 190 -10.45 16.41 -17.29
CA THR A 190 -11.15 17.65 -16.93
C THR A 190 -10.48 18.41 -15.79
N GLY A 191 -9.54 17.77 -15.08
CA GLY A 191 -8.96 18.28 -13.83
C GLY A 191 -9.93 18.29 -12.65
N LYS A 192 -11.18 17.82 -12.84
CA LYS A 192 -12.18 17.77 -11.77
C LYS A 192 -11.75 16.75 -10.72
N LYS A 193 -11.90 17.12 -9.46
CA LYS A 193 -11.69 16.25 -8.30
C LYS A 193 -12.95 16.17 -7.46
N GLU A 194 -13.33 14.97 -7.04
CA GLU A 194 -14.50 14.79 -6.18
C GLU A 194 -14.46 13.50 -5.37
N TRP A 195 -15.21 13.51 -4.26
CA TRP A 195 -15.56 12.30 -3.52
C TRP A 195 -16.64 11.53 -4.27
N ILE A 196 -16.44 10.22 -4.40
CA ILE A 196 -17.36 9.30 -5.05
C ILE A 196 -17.70 8.18 -4.08
N THR A 197 -19.00 7.94 -3.91
CA THR A 197 -19.56 6.80 -3.18
C THR A 197 -20.32 5.90 -4.15
N GLY A 198 -20.62 4.68 -3.73
CA GLY A 198 -21.66 3.90 -4.40
C GLY A 198 -23.04 4.58 -4.26
N PHE A 199 -23.96 4.26 -5.16
CA PHE A 199 -25.36 4.65 -4.99
C PHE A 199 -25.95 3.99 -3.75
N LEU A 200 -26.73 4.75 -3.00
CA LEU A 200 -27.59 4.19 -1.97
C LEU A 200 -28.83 3.58 -2.64
N LYS A 201 -29.14 2.32 -2.32
CA LYS A 201 -30.18 1.56 -3.00
C LYS A 201 -31.29 1.16 -2.04
N THR A 202 -32.51 1.26 -2.53
CA THR A 202 -33.72 0.67 -1.95
C THR A 202 -34.29 -0.33 -2.94
N ASP A 203 -35.38 -1.01 -2.57
CA ASP A 203 -36.07 -1.92 -3.50
C ASP A 203 -36.70 -1.20 -4.71
N ARG A 204 -36.80 0.13 -4.71
CA ARG A 204 -37.53 0.91 -5.73
C ARG A 204 -36.80 2.14 -6.28
N ALA A 205 -35.60 2.44 -5.79
CA ALA A 205 -34.87 3.66 -6.16
C ALA A 205 -33.38 3.53 -5.87
N GLU A 206 -32.59 4.26 -6.65
CA GLU A 206 -31.19 4.54 -6.37
C GLU A 206 -31.03 6.04 -6.10
N TYR A 207 -30.08 6.36 -5.22
CA TYR A 207 -29.78 7.73 -4.83
C TYR A 207 -28.30 8.01 -4.98
N GLU A 208 -28.01 9.19 -5.51
CA GLU A 208 -26.67 9.71 -5.72
C GLU A 208 -26.35 10.78 -4.69
N PHE A 209 -25.09 10.78 -4.24
CA PHE A 209 -24.54 11.78 -3.35
C PHE A 209 -23.53 12.64 -4.10
N GLU A 210 -23.52 13.93 -3.80
CA GLU A 210 -22.40 14.82 -4.06
C GLU A 210 -21.89 15.34 -2.71
N PHE A 211 -20.58 15.38 -2.53
CA PHE A 211 -19.94 15.92 -1.33
C PHE A 211 -18.98 17.06 -1.68
N ASN A 212 -18.80 17.99 -0.76
CA ASN A 212 -17.71 18.96 -0.80
C ASN A 212 -16.40 18.28 -0.35
N ASN A 213 -15.25 18.90 -0.63
CA ASN A 213 -13.94 18.35 -0.27
C ASN A 213 -13.80 18.10 1.25
N ASP A 214 -14.44 18.91 2.09
CA ASP A 214 -14.43 18.79 3.56
C ASP A 214 -15.38 17.70 4.12
N GLY A 215 -15.91 16.85 3.23
CA GLY A 215 -16.81 15.74 3.55
C GLY A 215 -18.26 16.14 3.80
N THR A 216 -18.61 17.43 3.72
CA THR A 216 -20.00 17.86 3.93
C THR A 216 -20.89 17.51 2.73
N LEU A 217 -22.13 17.12 3.01
CA LEU A 217 -23.11 16.76 1.98
C LEU A 217 -23.46 18.00 1.14
N LYS A 218 -23.19 17.93 -0.17
CA LYS A 218 -23.54 18.98 -1.13
C LYS A 218 -24.90 18.72 -1.77
N SER A 219 -25.19 17.47 -2.16
CA SER A 219 -26.51 17.10 -2.67
C SER A 219 -26.82 15.62 -2.48
N PHE A 220 -28.10 15.31 -2.36
CA PHE A 220 -28.64 13.95 -2.31
C PHE A 220 -29.86 13.89 -3.24
N LYS A 221 -29.79 13.09 -4.30
CA LYS A 221 -30.80 13.08 -5.36
C LYS A 221 -31.21 11.67 -5.72
N LYS A 222 -32.50 11.47 -5.96
CA LYS A 222 -33.02 10.25 -6.56
C LYS A 222 -32.69 10.22 -8.06
N ARG A 223 -32.20 9.08 -8.54
CA ARG A 223 -31.95 8.81 -9.96
C ARG A 223 -33.18 8.23 -10.67
#